data_AF-A0A0A8JHQ3-F1
#
_entry.id   AF-A0A0A8JHQ3-F1
#
_cell.length_a   1.000
_cell.length_b   1.000
_cell.length_c   1.000
_cell.angle_alpha   90.00
_cell.angle_beta   90.00
_cell.angle_gamma   90.00
#
_symmetry.space_group_name_H-M   'P 1'
#
loop_
_entity.id
_entity.type
_entity.pdbx_description
1 polymer ?
#
loop_
_entity_poly.entity_id
_entity_poly.type
_entity_poly.pdbx_seq_one_letter_code
_entity_poly.pdbx_strand_id
1 'polypeptide(L)'
;MKKFKRLRTAIFTAMLVVLMVGMANIATAAEPSKIPEGAIINPTSSNAFHLDQIGISFASFEIIEALNAKKPVYLKLPGSNLFVNVSNGTTVQNSVIMALPTLSYTDKNGNKTTIPSSTEAIFEVLSIQ
;
A
#
# COMPACT_ATOMS: atom_id res chain seq x y z
N MET A 1 17.21 -57.39 17.23
CA MET A 1 16.73 -56.50 16.13
C MET A 1 15.20 -56.33 16.20
N LYS A 2 14.65 -55.47 17.07
CA LYS A 2 13.18 -55.19 17.13
C LYS A 2 12.80 -53.77 17.58
N LYS A 3 13.77 -52.84 17.73
CA LYS A 3 13.50 -51.48 18.25
C LYS A 3 13.41 -50.37 17.20
N PHE A 4 13.83 -50.62 15.96
CA PHE A 4 13.89 -49.57 14.92
C PHE A 4 12.62 -49.42 14.05
N LYS A 5 11.61 -50.28 14.19
CA LYS A 5 10.40 -50.22 13.34
C LYS A 5 9.24 -49.38 13.91
N ARG A 6 9.30 -48.93 15.17
CA ARG A 6 8.20 -48.18 15.80
C ARG A 6 8.34 -46.66 15.76
N LEU A 7 9.49 -46.14 15.33
CA LEU A 7 9.72 -44.68 15.27
C LEU A 7 9.26 -44.05 13.95
N ARG A 8 9.14 -44.83 12.88
CA ARG A 8 8.72 -44.31 11.55
C ARG A 8 7.23 -44.02 11.46
N THR A 9 6.39 -44.64 12.29
CA THR A 9 4.93 -44.54 12.17
C THR A 9 4.33 -43.41 13.00
N ALA A 10 5.07 -42.83 13.95
CA ALA A 10 4.58 -41.73 14.77
C ALA A 10 4.80 -40.34 14.12
N ILE A 11 5.72 -40.24 13.14
CA ILE A 11 6.06 -38.97 12.49
C ILE A 11 5.06 -38.63 11.37
N PHE A 12 4.37 -39.63 10.82
CA PHE A 12 3.48 -39.43 9.67
C PHE A 12 2.07 -38.90 10.01
N THR A 13 1.66 -38.87 11.27
CA THR A 13 0.27 -38.53 11.66
C THR A 13 0.11 -37.18 12.34
N ALA A 14 1.18 -36.42 12.52
CA ALA A 14 1.13 -35.05 13.08
C ALA A 14 1.27 -33.95 12.02
N MET A 15 1.37 -34.31 10.73
CA MET A 15 1.69 -33.37 9.65
C MET A 15 0.46 -32.90 8.83
N LEU A 16 -0.77 -33.21 9.29
CA LEU A 16 -2.00 -32.99 8.50
C LEU A 16 -3.03 -32.04 9.14
N VAL A 17 -2.70 -31.24 10.17
CA VAL A 17 -3.72 -30.41 10.85
C VAL A 17 -3.28 -28.97 11.14
N VAL A 18 -2.23 -28.44 10.50
CA VAL A 18 -1.88 -27.02 10.68
C VAL A 18 -1.45 -26.40 9.35
N LEU A 19 -2.40 -26.15 8.45
CA LEU A 19 -2.20 -25.24 7.33
C LEU A 19 -3.54 -24.67 6.83
N MET A 20 -4.38 -24.23 7.76
CA MET A 20 -5.57 -23.43 7.45
C MET A 20 -5.74 -22.29 8.44
N VAL A 21 -4.74 -21.42 8.58
CA VAL A 21 -4.98 -20.03 8.99
C VAL A 21 -3.95 -19.15 8.32
N GLY A 22 -4.31 -18.60 7.18
CA GLY A 22 -3.43 -17.73 6.42
C GLY A 22 -4.11 -17.15 5.21
N MET A 23 -5.40 -16.78 5.32
CA MET A 23 -5.94 -15.78 4.41
C MET A 23 -5.27 -14.46 4.77
N ALA A 24 -4.06 -14.25 4.24
CA ALA A 24 -3.47 -12.94 4.20
C ALA A 24 -4.43 -12.08 3.39
N ASN A 25 -5.03 -11.08 4.04
CA ASN A 25 -5.85 -10.08 3.38
C ASN A 25 -5.09 -9.61 2.13
N ILE A 26 -5.62 -9.94 0.96
CA ILE A 26 -5.04 -9.59 -0.33
C ILE A 26 -5.18 -8.08 -0.45
N ALA A 27 -4.17 -7.35 0.02
CA ALA A 27 -4.03 -5.95 -0.29
C ALA A 27 -3.83 -5.88 -1.81
N THR A 28 -4.83 -5.33 -2.49
CA THR A 28 -4.84 -5.01 -3.92
C THR A 28 -3.70 -4.03 -4.26
N ALA A 29 -3.63 -3.43 -5.46
CA ALA A 29 -2.60 -2.44 -5.84
C ALA A 29 -3.14 -0.98 -5.84
N ALA A 30 -2.33 0.07 -5.58
CA ALA A 30 -2.71 1.44 -5.98
C ALA A 30 -2.48 1.53 -7.47
N GLU A 31 -3.48 1.09 -8.21
CA GLU A 31 -3.59 1.54 -9.58
C GLU A 31 -3.79 3.07 -9.52
N PRO A 32 -3.09 3.89 -10.33
CA PRO A 32 -3.32 5.33 -10.37
C PRO A 32 -4.79 5.72 -10.61
N SER A 33 -5.55 4.82 -11.23
CA SER A 33 -7.02 4.87 -11.38
C SER A 33 -7.79 4.74 -10.06
N LYS A 34 -7.26 4.03 -9.06
CA LYS A 34 -7.83 3.84 -7.72
C LYS A 34 -7.52 4.99 -6.77
N ILE A 35 -6.54 5.83 -7.09
CA ILE A 35 -6.30 7.07 -6.35
C ILE A 35 -7.46 8.04 -6.64
N PRO A 36 -8.20 8.49 -5.63
CA PRO A 36 -9.31 9.42 -5.83
C PRO A 36 -8.84 10.78 -6.34
N GLU A 37 -9.69 11.44 -7.11
CA GLU A 37 -9.47 12.83 -7.50
C GLU A 37 -9.31 13.75 -6.28
N GLY A 38 -8.46 14.77 -6.41
CA GLY A 38 -8.17 15.68 -5.30
C GLY A 38 -7.37 15.04 -4.17
N ALA A 39 -6.88 13.81 -4.31
CA ALA A 39 -5.99 13.20 -3.32
C ALA A 39 -4.62 13.91 -3.30
N ILE A 40 -4.21 14.33 -2.12
CA ILE A 40 -2.86 14.79 -1.80
C ILE A 40 -2.14 13.66 -1.09
N ILE A 41 -0.98 13.28 -1.60
CA ILE A 41 -0.20 12.12 -1.18
C ILE A 41 1.10 12.60 -0.57
N ASN A 42 1.36 12.17 0.65
CA ASN A 42 2.69 12.23 1.26
C ASN A 42 3.32 10.83 1.21
N PRO A 43 4.22 10.57 0.25
CA PRO A 43 4.87 9.28 0.12
C PRO A 43 5.78 8.95 1.31
N THR A 44 6.25 9.95 2.06
CA THR A 44 7.17 9.76 3.20
C THR A 44 6.47 9.09 4.38
N SER A 45 5.22 9.47 4.64
CA SER A 45 4.38 8.92 5.71
C SER A 45 3.48 7.78 5.23
N SER A 46 3.44 7.51 3.93
CA SER A 46 2.48 6.61 3.30
C SER A 46 1.02 7.01 3.59
N ASN A 47 0.75 8.31 3.72
CA ASN A 47 -0.59 8.84 3.89
C ASN A 47 -1.06 9.60 2.65
N ALA A 48 -2.37 9.57 2.43
CA ALA A 48 -3.05 10.40 1.46
C ALA A 48 -4.32 11.01 2.07
N PHE A 49 -4.68 12.20 1.61
CA PHE A 49 -5.82 12.95 2.12
C PHE A 49 -6.58 13.56 0.95
N HIS A 50 -7.90 13.60 1.01
CA HIS A 50 -8.65 14.45 0.10
C HIS A 50 -8.26 15.93 0.31
N LEU A 51 -8.23 16.73 -0.75
CA LEU A 51 -7.90 18.16 -0.69
C LEU A 51 -8.74 18.91 0.35
N ASP A 52 -10.02 18.56 0.48
CA ASP A 52 -10.93 19.13 1.48
C ASP A 52 -10.50 18.84 2.93
N GLN A 53 -9.62 17.87 3.19
CA GLN A 53 -9.10 17.61 4.52
C GLN A 53 -7.90 18.51 4.89
N ILE A 54 -7.36 19.23 3.91
CA ILE A 54 -6.31 20.23 4.13
C ILE A 54 -6.93 21.50 4.72
N GLY A 55 -6.35 21.99 5.80
CA GLY A 55 -6.84 23.16 6.57
C GLY A 55 -7.79 22.80 7.70
N ILE A 56 -8.25 21.55 7.81
CA ILE A 56 -9.26 21.13 8.80
C ILE A 56 -8.70 20.12 9.83
N SER A 57 -7.47 19.60 9.66
CA SER A 57 -6.92 18.57 10.56
C SER A 57 -5.38 18.44 10.57
N PHE A 58 -4.88 17.44 11.31
CA PHE A 58 -3.51 16.89 11.29
C PHE A 58 -2.94 16.63 9.88
N ALA A 59 -3.79 16.34 8.90
CA ALA A 59 -3.39 16.20 7.49
C ALA A 59 -2.59 17.41 7.00
N SER A 60 -3.02 18.61 7.38
CA SER A 60 -2.36 19.87 7.00
C SER A 60 -0.94 19.95 7.55
N PHE A 61 -0.74 19.55 8.81
CA PHE A 61 0.57 19.60 9.46
C PHE A 61 1.56 18.68 8.75
N GLU A 62 1.15 17.46 8.44
CA GLU A 62 2.01 16.47 7.80
C GLU A 62 2.42 16.91 6.38
N ILE A 63 1.47 17.46 5.60
CA ILE A 63 1.75 17.99 4.26
C ILE A 63 2.67 19.22 4.34
N ILE A 64 2.39 20.15 5.26
CA ILE A 64 3.22 21.35 5.45
C ILE A 64 4.65 20.96 5.89
N GLU A 65 4.78 20.00 6.81
CA GLU A 65 6.09 19.50 7.25
C GLU A 65 6.87 18.88 6.09
N ALA A 66 6.21 18.04 5.28
CA ALA A 66 6.83 17.46 4.09
C ALA A 66 7.29 18.55 3.10
N LEU A 67 6.46 19.55 2.83
CA LEU A 67 6.80 20.67 1.94
C LEU A 67 7.96 21.51 2.49
N ASN A 68 7.94 21.83 3.79
CA ASN A 68 9.02 22.56 4.47
C ASN A 68 10.34 21.78 4.44
N ALA A 69 10.27 20.45 4.60
CA ALA A 69 11.40 19.55 4.48
C ALA A 69 11.81 19.25 3.03
N LYS A 70 11.18 19.92 2.04
CA LYS A 70 11.40 19.74 0.60
C LYS A 70 11.23 18.29 0.14
N LYS A 71 10.37 17.54 0.83
CA LYS A 71 9.97 16.19 0.43
C LYS A 71 8.92 16.27 -0.68
N PRO A 72 8.86 15.26 -1.57
CA PRO A 72 7.84 15.23 -2.60
C PRO A 72 6.45 15.10 -1.96
N VAL A 73 5.49 15.84 -2.50
CA VAL A 73 4.07 15.73 -2.17
C VAL A 73 3.33 15.73 -3.49
N TYR A 74 2.46 14.74 -3.74
CA TYR A 74 1.79 14.60 -5.02
C TYR A 74 0.31 14.94 -4.90
N LEU A 75 -0.24 15.71 -5.84
CA LEU A 75 -1.66 15.99 -5.95
C LEU A 75 -2.22 15.34 -7.22
N LYS A 76 -3.28 14.54 -7.09
CA LYS A 76 -4.10 14.12 -8.23
C LYS A 76 -5.05 15.25 -8.59
N LEU A 77 -4.91 15.80 -9.81
CA LEU A 77 -5.75 16.90 -10.26
C LEU A 77 -7.20 16.44 -10.45
N PRO A 78 -8.20 17.20 -9.94
CA PRO A 78 -9.61 16.90 -10.20
C PRO A 78 -9.96 16.89 -11.69
N GLY A 79 -10.78 15.94 -12.12
CA GLY A 79 -11.16 15.75 -13.52
C GLY A 79 -10.02 15.34 -14.46
N SER A 80 -8.89 14.87 -13.92
CA SER A 80 -7.69 14.53 -14.71
C SER A 80 -6.98 13.28 -14.19
N ASN A 81 -6.27 12.60 -15.09
CA ASN A 81 -5.36 11.50 -14.75
C ASN A 81 -3.94 11.99 -14.42
N LEU A 82 -3.75 13.31 -14.35
CA LEU A 82 -2.45 13.92 -14.09
C LEU A 82 -2.19 14.07 -12.59
N PHE A 83 -0.93 13.87 -12.24
CA PHE A 83 -0.39 14.12 -10.92
C PHE A 83 0.58 15.29 -10.99
N VAL A 84 0.59 16.15 -9.97
CA VAL A 84 1.52 17.27 -9.85
C VAL A 84 2.33 17.09 -8.58
N ASN A 85 3.65 17.29 -8.65
CA ASN A 85 4.48 17.40 -7.48
C ASN A 85 4.36 18.82 -6.93
N VAL A 86 3.67 18.96 -5.81
CA VAL A 86 3.37 20.24 -5.17
C VAL A 86 4.64 20.93 -4.67
N SER A 87 5.72 20.19 -4.40
CA SER A 87 6.97 20.80 -3.93
C SER A 87 7.74 21.57 -4.99
N ASN A 88 7.48 21.30 -6.28
CA ASN A 88 8.19 21.96 -7.39
C ASN A 88 7.30 22.37 -8.58
N GLY A 89 5.99 22.11 -8.52
CA GLY A 89 5.01 22.48 -9.55
C GLY A 89 5.04 21.66 -10.83
N THR A 90 5.84 20.59 -10.90
CA THR A 90 5.99 19.79 -12.12
C THR A 90 4.97 18.66 -12.22
N THR A 91 4.58 18.31 -13.45
CA THR A 91 3.74 17.13 -13.69
C THR A 91 4.56 15.85 -13.44
N VAL A 92 3.91 14.84 -12.86
CA VAL A 92 4.52 13.58 -12.44
C VAL A 92 4.11 12.47 -13.40
N GLN A 93 5.08 11.66 -13.82
CA GLN A 93 4.81 10.48 -14.64
C GLN A 93 4.11 9.41 -13.80
N ASN A 94 3.19 8.66 -14.40
CA ASN A 94 2.46 7.58 -13.73
C ASN A 94 3.39 6.51 -13.11
N SER A 95 4.56 6.27 -13.71
CA SER A 95 5.58 5.34 -13.18
C SER A 95 6.05 5.71 -11.76
N VAL A 96 6.14 6.99 -11.43
CA VAL A 96 6.51 7.47 -10.09
C VAL A 96 5.39 7.16 -9.09
N ILE A 97 4.14 7.34 -9.50
CA ILE A 97 2.95 7.05 -8.68
C ILE A 97 2.78 5.55 -8.47
N MET A 98 3.11 4.75 -9.49
CA MET A 98 3.11 3.30 -9.43
C MET A 98 4.15 2.75 -8.45
N ALA A 99 5.29 3.43 -8.28
CA ALA A 99 6.32 3.03 -7.32
C ALA A 99 5.97 3.37 -5.85
N LEU A 100 4.81 3.98 -5.58
CA LEU A 100 4.41 4.33 -4.23
C LEU A 100 4.06 3.10 -3.38
N PRO A 101 4.35 3.15 -2.07
CA PRO A 101 3.89 2.14 -1.14
C PRO A 101 2.36 2.19 -1.01
N THR A 102 1.80 1.20 -0.33
CA THR A 102 0.42 1.25 0.13
C THR A 102 0.18 2.49 0.98
N LEU A 103 -0.82 3.29 0.62
CA LEU A 103 -1.21 4.54 1.25
C LEU A 103 -2.46 4.36 2.11
N SER A 104 -2.47 4.98 3.28
CA SER A 104 -3.68 5.21 4.08
C SER A 104 -4.36 6.49 3.59
N TYR A 105 -5.56 6.36 3.00
CA TYR A 105 -6.32 7.48 2.45
C TYR A 105 -7.45 7.93 3.36
N THR A 106 -7.52 9.23 3.64
CA THR A 106 -8.65 9.86 4.33
C THR A 106 -9.51 10.64 3.34
N ASP A 107 -10.80 10.28 3.22
CA ASP A 107 -11.74 10.92 2.29
C ASP A 107 -12.22 12.30 2.78
N LYS A 108 -13.05 12.98 1.97
CA LYS A 108 -13.62 14.30 2.29
C LYS A 108 -14.45 14.36 3.57
N ASN A 109 -14.94 13.22 4.06
CA ASN A 109 -15.76 13.11 5.27
C ASN A 109 -14.92 12.66 6.48
N GLY A 110 -13.62 12.42 6.31
CA GLY A 110 -12.73 11.91 7.35
C GLY A 110 -12.69 10.38 7.46
N ASN A 111 -13.34 9.63 6.56
CA ASN A 111 -13.29 8.17 6.58
C ASN A 111 -11.95 7.67 6.05
N LYS A 112 -11.40 6.62 6.67
CA LYS A 112 -10.13 6.02 6.28
C LYS A 112 -10.32 4.78 5.43
N THR A 113 -9.55 4.69 4.36
CA THR A 113 -9.46 3.55 3.43
C THR A 113 -8.02 3.34 3.00
N THR A 114 -7.75 2.31 2.19
CA THR A 114 -6.40 1.99 1.73
C THR A 114 -6.33 2.15 0.21
N ILE A 115 -5.33 2.89 -0.27
CA ILE A 115 -4.93 2.90 -1.68
C ILE A 115 -3.66 2.06 -1.76
N PRO A 116 -3.63 0.92 -2.44
CA PRO A 116 -2.53 -0.02 -2.20
C PRO A 116 -1.16 0.31 -2.90
N SER A 117 -0.26 -0.62 -3.23
CA SER A 117 0.98 -0.34 -4.02
C SER A 117 0.94 -1.04 -5.38
N SER A 118 1.48 -0.46 -6.46
CA SER A 118 1.51 -1.15 -7.77
C SER A 118 2.74 -2.05 -7.98
N THR A 119 3.74 -1.98 -7.10
CA THR A 119 4.91 -2.87 -7.18
C THR A 119 4.58 -4.17 -6.45
N GLU A 120 4.07 -5.16 -7.17
CA GLU A 120 3.98 -6.52 -6.63
C GLU A 120 5.39 -7.08 -6.44
N ALA A 121 5.67 -7.57 -5.23
CA ALA A 121 6.70 -8.58 -5.04
C ALA A 121 6.29 -9.79 -5.89
N ILE A 122 7.09 -10.11 -6.91
CA ILE A 122 6.93 -11.34 -7.68
C ILE A 122 7.09 -12.50 -6.69
N PHE A 123 6.00 -13.06 -6.21
CA PHE A 123 6.05 -14.37 -5.59
C PHE A 123 6.12 -15.38 -6.74
N GLU A 124 7.34 -15.77 -7.07
CA GLU A 124 7.58 -16.98 -7.85
C GLU A 124 7.02 -18.13 -7.02
N VAL A 125 5.78 -18.53 -7.30
CA VAL A 125 5.28 -19.82 -6.86
C VAL A 125 6.10 -20.83 -7.64
N LEU A 126 7.20 -21.31 -7.04
CA LEU A 126 7.89 -22.51 -7.50
C LEU A 126 6.90 -23.67 -7.32
N SER A 127 6.02 -23.86 -8.28
CA SER A 127 5.18 -25.04 -8.38
C SER A 127 6.01 -26.16 -9.00
N ILE A 128 6.70 -26.95 -8.18
CA ILE A 128 7.31 -28.24 -8.59
C ILE A 128 7.45 -29.09 -7.31
N GLN A 129 7.00 -30.34 -7.15
CA GLN A 129 6.20 -31.31 -7.91
C GLN A 129 5.57 -32.26 -6.88
#